data_AF-A0A1F3VA20-F1
#
_entry.id   AF-A0A1F3VA20-F1
#
_cell.length_a   1.000
_cell.length_b   1.000
_cell.length_c   1.000
_cell.angle_alpha   90.00
_cell.angle_beta   90.00
_cell.angle_gamma   90.00
#
_symmetry.space_group_name_H-M   'P 1'
#
loop_
_entity.id
_entity.type
_entity.pdbx_description
1 polymer ?
#
loop_
_entity_poly.entity_id
_entity_poly.type
_entity_poly.pdbx_seq_one_letter_code
_entity_poly.pdbx_strand_id
1 'polypeptide(L)'
;MAKTGGYLSGKNIYEPCSCGSGKKFKFCCLQKAKGIMDLPNSELLKKALEFPFYQCWVNQGWENTGIACVMLIRVMPSQKYFFAGYNIDTFCLGLKEVATHFRVRYDDIAYIIRTFPGKMVEISYEDSRSIVLGGIEYAAKFGFAPHEDWELSKYAIEAQRDYDKKFTFGKDGKPYYIQGPHDDVNKIMKKLHSFVEVGEADFTILA
;
A
#
# COMPACT_ATOMS: atom_id res chain seq x y z
N MET A 1 -1.38 9.07 -24.09
CA MET A 1 -2.08 9.91 -23.10
C MET A 1 -3.56 9.52 -23.07
N ALA A 2 -3.93 8.50 -22.30
CA ALA A 2 -5.34 8.21 -22.03
C ALA A 2 -5.81 9.19 -20.96
N LYS A 3 -6.77 10.07 -21.29
CA LYS A 3 -7.40 10.98 -20.34
C LYS A 3 -8.21 10.18 -19.34
N THR A 4 -7.58 9.71 -18.27
CA THR A 4 -8.24 9.19 -17.07
C THR A 4 -8.81 10.37 -16.28
N GLY A 5 -10.08 10.29 -15.89
CA GLY A 5 -10.69 11.26 -14.97
C GLY A 5 -11.69 12.23 -15.58
N GLY A 6 -12.65 11.74 -16.38
CA GLY A 6 -13.93 12.43 -16.53
C GLY A 6 -14.79 12.19 -15.30
N TYR A 7 -14.54 12.97 -14.23
CA TYR A 7 -15.24 12.94 -12.94
C TYR A 7 -16.77 12.86 -13.12
N LEU A 8 -17.41 11.98 -12.35
CA LEU A 8 -18.83 11.65 -12.43
C LEU A 8 -19.73 12.65 -11.66
N SER A 9 -19.22 13.82 -11.28
CA SER A 9 -20.02 14.87 -10.68
C SER A 9 -20.69 15.71 -11.78
N GLY A 10 -22.02 15.77 -11.75
CA GLY A 10 -22.80 16.69 -12.60
C GLY A 10 -23.29 16.17 -13.95
N LYS A 11 -23.06 14.91 -14.33
CA LYS A 11 -23.61 14.36 -15.60
C LYS A 11 -25.09 13.99 -15.44
N ASN A 12 -25.95 14.53 -16.30
CA ASN A 12 -27.33 14.09 -16.42
C ASN A 12 -27.37 12.60 -16.77
N ILE A 13 -27.91 11.77 -15.89
CA ILE A 13 -27.83 10.32 -16.02
C ILE A 13 -28.61 9.75 -17.21
N TYR A 14 -29.43 10.58 -17.85
CA TYR A 14 -30.21 10.23 -19.04
C TYR A 14 -29.50 10.56 -20.36
N GLU A 15 -28.36 11.24 -20.33
CA GLU A 15 -27.54 11.53 -21.52
C GLU A 15 -26.77 10.30 -22.01
N PRO A 16 -26.35 10.26 -23.29
CA PRO A 16 -25.46 9.23 -23.81
C PRO A 16 -24.18 9.11 -22.98
N CYS A 17 -23.78 7.88 -22.70
CA CYS A 17 -22.59 7.59 -21.89
C CYS A 17 -21.32 7.96 -22.67
N SER A 18 -20.43 8.73 -22.03
CA SER A 18 -19.16 9.18 -22.63
C SER A 18 -18.13 8.08 -22.88
N CYS A 19 -18.44 6.82 -22.55
CA CYS A 19 -17.55 5.67 -22.80
C CYS A 19 -17.72 5.07 -24.21
N GLY A 20 -18.52 5.68 -25.09
CA GLY A 20 -18.71 5.21 -26.47
C GLY A 20 -19.59 3.96 -26.62
N SER A 21 -20.34 3.56 -25.59
CA SER A 21 -21.17 2.35 -25.63
C SER A 21 -22.49 2.48 -26.39
N GLY A 22 -22.86 3.69 -26.83
CA GLY A 22 -24.17 4.00 -27.40
C GLY A 22 -25.35 3.96 -26.39
N LYS A 23 -25.11 3.58 -25.13
CA LYS A 23 -26.13 3.53 -24.07
C LYS A 23 -26.20 4.84 -23.29
N LYS A 24 -27.35 5.14 -22.66
CA LYS A 24 -27.45 6.23 -21.67
C LYS A 24 -26.56 5.94 -20.46
N PHE A 25 -26.04 6.99 -19.82
CA PHE A 25 -25.10 6.87 -18.69
C PHE A 25 -25.64 5.97 -17.57
N LYS A 26 -26.93 6.12 -17.21
CA LYS A 26 -27.58 5.30 -16.16
C LYS A 26 -27.61 3.80 -16.44
N PHE A 27 -27.63 3.40 -17.71
CA PHE A 27 -27.66 1.99 -18.15
C PHE A 27 -26.29 1.49 -18.61
N CYS A 28 -25.22 2.25 -18.34
CA CYS A 28 -23.87 1.92 -18.77
C CYS A 28 -22.86 2.05 -17.64
N CYS A 29 -21.96 3.03 -17.67
CA CYS A 29 -20.92 3.21 -16.68
C CYS A 29 -21.48 3.37 -15.26
N LEU A 30 -22.67 3.97 -15.09
CA LEU A 30 -23.31 4.03 -13.77
C LEU A 30 -23.73 2.66 -13.25
N GLN A 31 -24.30 1.80 -14.10
CA GLN A 31 -24.69 0.44 -13.72
C GLN A 31 -23.47 -0.46 -13.47
N LYS A 32 -22.43 -0.33 -14.31
CA LYS A 32 -21.14 -1.01 -14.09
C LYS A 32 -20.51 -0.58 -12.77
N ALA A 33 -20.54 0.73 -12.48
CA ALA A 33 -20.07 1.26 -11.20
C ALA A 33 -20.87 0.66 -10.04
N LYS A 34 -22.21 0.61 -10.10
CA LYS A 34 -23.04 -0.04 -9.08
C LYS A 34 -22.67 -1.51 -8.87
N GLY A 35 -22.56 -2.30 -9.94
CA GLY A 35 -22.17 -3.71 -9.86
C GLY A 35 -20.79 -3.91 -9.22
N ILE A 36 -19.82 -3.03 -9.49
CA ILE A 36 -18.52 -3.04 -8.80
C ILE A 36 -18.72 -2.69 -7.31
N MET A 37 -19.52 -1.68 -7.00
CA MET A 37 -19.74 -1.24 -5.62
C MET A 37 -20.49 -2.24 -4.74
N ASP A 38 -21.13 -3.25 -5.32
CA ASP A 38 -21.81 -4.33 -4.58
C ASP A 38 -20.90 -5.54 -4.33
N LEU A 39 -19.68 -5.56 -4.90
CA LEU A 39 -18.71 -6.65 -4.70
C LEU A 39 -18.13 -6.67 -3.28
N PRO A 40 -17.82 -7.85 -2.72
CA PRO A 40 -17.08 -7.95 -1.46
C PRO A 40 -15.68 -7.34 -1.61
N ASN A 41 -15.10 -6.89 -0.48
CA ASN A 41 -13.81 -6.20 -0.47
C ASN A 41 -12.67 -7.05 -1.06
N SER A 42 -12.68 -8.37 -0.85
CA SER A 42 -11.67 -9.29 -1.41
C SER A 42 -11.67 -9.30 -2.96
N GLU A 43 -12.85 -9.25 -3.58
CA GLU A 43 -12.98 -9.16 -5.04
C GLU A 43 -12.64 -7.75 -5.55
N LEU A 44 -12.99 -6.71 -4.79
CA LEU A 44 -12.56 -5.34 -5.11
C LEU A 44 -11.05 -5.17 -5.07
N LEU A 45 -10.36 -5.85 -4.16
CA LEU A 45 -8.90 -5.77 -4.02
C LEU A 45 -8.18 -6.37 -5.23
N LYS A 46 -8.68 -7.50 -5.76
CA LYS A 46 -8.20 -8.10 -7.02
C LYS A 46 -8.40 -7.17 -8.23
N LYS A 47 -9.40 -6.29 -8.14
CA LYS A 47 -9.74 -5.28 -9.16
C LYS A 47 -9.13 -3.92 -8.91
N ALA A 48 -8.31 -3.74 -7.87
CA ALA A 48 -7.82 -2.43 -7.47
C ALA A 48 -7.06 -1.71 -8.60
N LEU A 49 -6.40 -2.44 -9.51
CA LEU A 49 -5.70 -1.87 -10.66
C LEU A 49 -6.61 -1.30 -11.74
N GLU A 50 -7.87 -1.74 -11.80
CA GLU A 50 -8.88 -1.15 -12.68
C GLU A 50 -9.25 0.27 -12.22
N PHE A 51 -8.95 0.62 -10.96
CA PHE A 51 -9.20 1.96 -10.40
C PHE A 51 -8.05 2.90 -10.75
N PRO A 52 -8.34 4.07 -11.37
CA PRO A 52 -7.32 5.07 -11.67
C PRO A 52 -6.51 5.43 -10.43
N PHE A 53 -5.18 5.43 -10.60
CA PHE A 53 -4.26 5.95 -9.59
C PHE A 53 -4.61 7.40 -9.25
N TYR A 54 -4.51 7.74 -7.97
CA TYR A 54 -4.70 9.10 -7.47
C TYR A 54 -3.41 9.64 -6.85
N GLN A 55 -3.00 9.10 -5.70
CA GLN A 55 -1.84 9.59 -4.94
C GLN A 55 -1.20 8.47 -4.12
N CYS A 56 0.08 8.65 -3.78
CA CYS A 56 0.79 7.88 -2.78
C CYS A 56 1.40 8.80 -1.72
N TRP A 57 1.46 8.33 -0.47
CA TRP A 57 2.02 9.07 0.65
C TRP A 57 2.94 8.16 1.48
N VAL A 58 3.96 8.73 2.11
CA VAL A 58 4.79 8.06 3.12
C VAL A 58 5.08 8.99 4.31
N ASN A 59 5.29 8.44 5.50
CA ASN A 59 5.73 9.23 6.65
C ASN A 59 7.17 9.73 6.44
N GLN A 60 7.41 11.02 6.67
CA GLN A 60 8.72 11.64 6.54
C GLN A 60 9.71 11.07 7.56
N GLY A 61 10.95 10.81 7.12
CA GLY A 61 12.02 10.31 8.00
C GLY A 61 11.95 8.81 8.29
N TRP A 62 11.18 8.06 7.50
CA TRP A 62 11.09 6.61 7.58
C TRP A 62 12.46 5.93 7.43
N GLU A 63 13.38 6.54 6.68
CA GLU A 63 14.75 6.05 6.44
C GLU A 63 15.56 6.00 7.74
N ASN A 64 15.32 6.95 8.65
CA ASN A 64 16.06 7.05 9.91
C ASN A 64 15.37 6.29 11.06
N THR A 65 14.05 6.16 10.99
CA THR A 65 13.24 5.52 12.04
C THR A 65 13.10 4.01 11.83
N GLY A 66 13.35 3.52 10.61
CA GLY A 66 13.23 2.09 10.28
C GLY A 66 11.79 1.65 9.99
N ILE A 67 10.83 2.58 9.96
CA ILE A 67 9.41 2.29 9.74
C ILE A 67 8.85 3.21 8.65
N ALA A 68 8.46 2.60 7.53
CA ALA A 68 7.78 3.28 6.42
C ALA A 68 6.31 2.85 6.35
N CYS A 69 5.41 3.78 6.62
CA CYS A 69 3.98 3.65 6.38
C CYS A 69 3.63 4.26 5.02
N VAL A 70 3.44 3.41 4.02
CA VAL A 70 3.10 3.80 2.65
C VAL A 70 1.60 3.71 2.45
N MET A 71 0.95 4.81 2.07
CA MET A 71 -0.46 4.85 1.68
C MET A 71 -0.60 4.99 0.17
N LEU A 72 -1.38 4.13 -0.47
CA LEU A 72 -1.72 4.15 -1.89
C LEU A 72 -3.21 4.39 -2.06
N ILE A 73 -3.59 5.38 -2.87
CA ILE A 73 -4.97 5.81 -3.06
C ILE A 73 -5.35 5.70 -4.54
N ARG A 74 -6.54 5.14 -4.81
CA ARG A 74 -7.12 5.04 -6.16
C ARG A 74 -8.58 5.50 -6.17
N VAL A 75 -9.02 6.06 -7.29
CA VAL A 75 -10.39 6.55 -7.47
C VAL A 75 -11.30 5.42 -7.91
N MET A 76 -12.33 5.11 -7.13
CA MET A 76 -13.34 4.12 -7.51
C MET A 76 -14.39 4.73 -8.46
N PRO A 77 -15.09 3.90 -9.27
CA PRO A 77 -16.16 4.37 -10.15
C PRO A 77 -17.33 5.09 -9.47
N SER A 78 -17.44 5.06 -8.13
CA SER A 78 -18.46 5.77 -7.36
C SER A 78 -18.07 7.19 -6.95
N GLN A 79 -16.90 7.69 -7.36
CA GLN A 79 -16.25 8.91 -6.82
C GLN A 79 -15.86 8.80 -5.35
N LYS A 80 -15.93 7.59 -4.80
CA LYS A 80 -15.27 7.23 -3.55
C LYS A 80 -13.88 6.70 -3.85
N TYR A 81 -13.13 6.40 -2.82
CA TYR A 81 -11.74 6.00 -2.92
C TYR A 81 -11.53 4.61 -2.34
N PHE A 82 -10.56 3.93 -2.93
CA PHE A 82 -9.87 2.80 -2.34
C PHE A 82 -8.56 3.33 -1.77
N PHE A 83 -8.20 2.90 -0.56
CA PHE A 83 -6.83 3.08 -0.07
C PHE A 83 -6.26 1.77 0.49
N ALA A 84 -4.95 1.61 0.30
CA ALA A 84 -4.15 0.57 0.94
C ALA A 84 -3.01 1.22 1.72
N GLY A 85 -2.88 0.88 3.00
CA GLY A 85 -1.72 1.21 3.84
C GLY A 85 -0.82 -0.01 3.99
N TYR A 86 0.48 0.18 3.83
CA TYR A 86 1.52 -0.82 4.05
C TYR A 86 2.45 -0.30 5.12
N ASN A 87 2.67 -1.06 6.19
CA ASN A 87 3.60 -0.72 7.25
C ASN A 87 4.85 -1.60 7.12
N ILE A 88 5.97 -1.01 6.71
CA ILE A 88 7.21 -1.71 6.39
C ILE A 88 8.24 -1.39 7.46
N ASP A 89 8.75 -2.42 8.12
CA ASP A 89 10.01 -2.38 8.83
C ASP A 89 11.15 -2.44 7.81
N THR A 90 11.75 -1.28 7.57
CA THR A 90 12.81 -1.09 6.58
C THR A 90 14.18 -1.49 7.11
N PHE A 91 14.30 -1.79 8.40
CA PHE A 91 15.56 -2.23 8.99
C PHE A 91 15.70 -3.75 9.07
N CYS A 92 14.60 -4.50 9.15
CA CYS A 92 14.69 -5.96 9.30
C CYS A 92 13.47 -6.71 8.76
N LEU A 93 12.29 -6.50 9.35
CA LEU A 93 11.18 -7.45 9.25
C LEU A 93 10.36 -7.34 7.95
N GLY A 94 10.53 -6.28 7.17
CA GLY A 94 9.78 -6.06 5.94
C GLY A 94 8.32 -5.68 6.22
N LEU A 95 7.38 -6.11 5.38
CA LEU A 95 5.98 -5.75 5.51
C LEU A 95 5.33 -6.39 6.76
N LYS A 96 5.11 -5.58 7.80
CA LYS A 96 4.54 -6.00 9.08
C LYS A 96 3.02 -5.97 9.11
N GLU A 97 2.40 -4.98 8.46
CA GLU A 97 0.94 -4.79 8.51
C GLU A 97 0.42 -4.25 7.17
N VAL A 98 -0.83 -4.58 6.88
CA VAL A 98 -1.57 -4.09 5.71
C VAL A 98 -2.95 -3.63 6.18
N ALA A 99 -3.39 -2.45 5.72
CA ALA A 99 -4.75 -1.98 5.89
C ALA A 99 -5.37 -1.70 4.53
N THR A 100 -6.58 -2.19 4.25
CA THR A 100 -7.29 -1.88 3.01
C THR A 100 -8.71 -1.42 3.28
N HIS A 101 -9.11 -0.32 2.64
CA HIS A 101 -10.45 0.22 2.77
C HIS A 101 -11.01 0.64 1.42
N PHE A 102 -12.30 0.39 1.23
CA PHE A 102 -13.03 0.70 0.01
C PHE A 102 -14.16 1.65 0.33
N ARG A 103 -14.63 2.36 -0.70
CA ARG A 103 -15.80 3.24 -0.59
C ARG A 103 -15.58 4.36 0.45
N VAL A 104 -14.35 4.82 0.58
CA VAL A 104 -13.95 5.88 1.52
C VAL A 104 -14.19 7.24 0.88
N ARG A 105 -14.62 8.25 1.65
CA ARG A 105 -14.70 9.63 1.13
C ARG A 105 -13.32 10.26 1.16
N TYR A 106 -13.10 11.24 0.29
CA TYR A 106 -11.81 11.94 0.28
C TYR A 106 -11.53 12.64 1.62
N ASP A 107 -12.53 13.26 2.24
CA ASP A 107 -12.35 13.95 3.53
C ASP A 107 -11.86 13.01 4.64
N ASP A 108 -12.28 11.74 4.62
CA ASP A 108 -11.84 10.74 5.58
C ASP A 108 -10.36 10.36 5.31
N ILE A 109 -9.94 10.27 4.05
CA ILE A 109 -8.54 10.06 3.66
C ILE A 109 -7.67 11.26 4.06
N ALA A 110 -8.13 12.47 3.75
CA ALA A 110 -7.43 13.70 4.09
C ALA A 110 -7.29 13.85 5.62
N TYR A 111 -8.31 13.43 6.37
CA TYR A 111 -8.24 13.36 7.83
C TYR A 111 -7.14 12.39 8.27
N ILE A 112 -7.12 11.15 7.78
CA ILE A 112 -6.10 10.14 8.10
C ILE A 112 -4.69 10.67 7.83
N ILE A 113 -4.45 11.26 6.65
CA ILE A 113 -3.14 11.83 6.27
C ILE A 113 -2.73 12.94 7.25
N ARG A 114 -3.66 13.82 7.62
CA ARG A 114 -3.40 14.97 8.49
C ARG A 114 -3.14 14.56 9.95
N THR A 115 -3.82 13.53 10.43
CA THR A 115 -3.73 13.07 11.82
C THR A 115 -2.77 11.90 12.01
N PHE A 116 -2.05 11.49 10.96
CA PHE A 116 -1.06 10.43 11.05
C PHE A 116 0.02 10.78 12.10
N PRO A 117 0.51 9.81 12.90
CA PRO A 117 1.64 10.02 13.79
C PRO A 117 2.92 10.32 12.99
N GLY A 118 3.20 11.61 12.78
CA GLY A 118 4.30 12.09 11.95
C GLY A 118 3.80 12.79 10.69
N LYS A 119 4.68 13.54 10.03
CA LYS A 119 4.32 14.27 8.81
C LYS A 119 4.29 13.32 7.63
N MET A 120 3.14 13.21 6.96
CA MET A 120 3.04 12.53 5.66
C MET A 120 3.53 13.44 4.53
N VAL A 121 4.22 12.85 3.56
CA VAL A 121 4.65 13.51 2.33
C VAL A 121 4.20 12.70 1.12
N GLU A 122 3.76 13.39 0.07
CA GLU A 122 3.34 12.75 -1.18
C GLU A 122 4.58 12.22 -1.93
N ILE A 123 4.48 11.02 -2.48
CA ILE A 123 5.55 10.37 -3.25
C ILE A 123 5.00 9.82 -4.57
N SER A 124 5.91 9.55 -5.51
CA SER A 124 5.52 8.89 -6.76
C SER A 124 5.03 7.47 -6.51
N TYR A 125 4.22 6.97 -7.44
CA TYR A 125 3.76 5.58 -7.39
C TYR A 125 4.94 4.59 -7.45
N GLU A 126 5.94 4.82 -8.31
CA GLU A 126 7.11 3.93 -8.38
C GLU A 126 7.98 3.98 -7.11
N ASP A 127 8.12 5.14 -6.47
CA ASP A 127 8.81 5.23 -5.17
C ASP A 127 8.06 4.41 -4.11
N SER A 128 6.73 4.49 -4.10
CA SER A 128 5.91 3.70 -3.19
C SER A 128 6.12 2.19 -3.41
N ARG A 129 6.16 1.74 -4.67
CA ARG A 129 6.46 0.35 -5.03
C ARG A 129 7.86 -0.04 -4.58
N SER A 130 8.84 0.82 -4.80
CA SER A 130 10.24 0.59 -4.43
C SER A 130 10.42 0.37 -2.93
N ILE A 131 9.72 1.16 -2.10
CA ILE A 131 9.71 1.02 -0.64
C ILE A 131 9.07 -0.31 -0.23
N VAL A 132 7.84 -0.58 -0.69
CA VAL A 132 7.08 -1.78 -0.27
C VAL A 132 7.76 -3.06 -0.73
N LEU A 133 8.02 -3.18 -2.03
CA LEU A 133 8.59 -4.40 -2.61
C LEU A 133 10.04 -4.60 -2.16
N GLY A 134 10.83 -3.52 -2.08
CA GLY A 134 12.20 -3.57 -1.60
C GLY A 134 12.32 -4.00 -0.14
N GLY A 135 11.44 -3.53 0.74
CA GLY A 135 11.42 -3.96 2.14
C GLY A 135 11.04 -5.45 2.29
N ILE A 136 10.08 -5.92 1.49
CA ILE A 136 9.70 -7.34 1.45
C ILE A 136 10.87 -8.21 0.96
N GLU A 137 11.49 -7.83 -0.16
CA GLU A 137 12.65 -8.55 -0.72
C GLU A 137 13.83 -8.56 0.24
N TYR A 138 14.05 -7.46 0.96
CA TYR A 138 15.11 -7.37 1.96
C TYR A 138 14.90 -8.36 3.11
N ALA A 139 13.71 -8.34 3.71
CA ALA A 139 13.36 -9.19 4.83
C ALA A 139 13.37 -10.69 4.47
N ALA A 140 13.00 -11.02 3.23
CA ALA A 140 13.03 -12.38 2.71
C ALA A 140 14.43 -13.02 2.77
N LYS A 141 15.51 -12.23 2.65
CA LYS A 141 16.90 -12.71 2.76
C LYS A 141 17.21 -13.32 4.13
N PHE A 142 16.48 -12.88 5.16
CA PHE A 142 16.62 -13.35 6.55
C PHE A 142 15.48 -14.30 6.94
N GLY A 143 14.73 -14.81 5.95
CA GLY A 143 13.67 -15.77 6.14
C GLY A 143 12.36 -15.18 6.67
N PHE A 144 12.16 -13.87 6.63
CA PHE A 144 10.88 -13.25 6.99
C PHE A 144 9.92 -13.25 5.79
N ALA A 145 8.70 -13.68 6.03
CA ALA A 145 7.60 -13.56 5.08
C ALA A 145 6.83 -12.27 5.37
N PRO A 146 6.25 -11.62 4.33
CA PRO A 146 5.38 -10.47 4.55
C PRO A 146 4.11 -10.87 5.32
N HIS A 147 3.44 -9.89 5.92
CA HIS A 147 2.13 -10.06 6.55
C HIS A 147 1.14 -10.83 5.65
N GLU A 148 0.26 -11.65 6.23
CA GLU A 148 -0.61 -12.57 5.48
C GLU A 148 -1.54 -11.88 4.47
N ASP A 149 -2.04 -10.68 4.81
CA ASP A 149 -2.87 -9.86 3.91
C ASP A 149 -2.13 -9.42 2.63
N TRP A 150 -0.81 -9.57 2.58
CA TRP A 150 -0.01 -9.35 1.37
C TRP A 150 -0.54 -10.14 0.18
N GLU A 151 -1.02 -11.36 0.40
CA GLU A 151 -1.47 -12.24 -0.68
C GLU A 151 -2.59 -11.63 -1.53
N LEU A 152 -3.44 -10.80 -0.91
CA LEU A 152 -4.47 -10.07 -1.62
C LEU A 152 -4.04 -8.63 -1.93
N SER A 153 -3.33 -7.95 -1.03
CA SER A 153 -2.96 -6.54 -1.25
C SER A 153 -1.90 -6.35 -2.33
N LYS A 154 -1.09 -7.37 -2.63
CA LYS A 154 -0.07 -7.32 -3.69
C LYS A 154 -0.63 -6.95 -5.07
N TYR A 155 -1.91 -7.24 -5.32
CA TYR A 155 -2.59 -6.83 -6.54
C TYR A 155 -2.79 -5.32 -6.62
N ALA A 156 -2.96 -4.60 -5.51
CA ALA A 156 -3.21 -3.16 -5.51
C ALA A 156 -1.99 -2.30 -5.87
N ILE A 157 -0.79 -2.85 -5.72
CA ILE A 157 0.51 -2.20 -5.91
C ILE A 157 1.32 -2.78 -7.10
N GLU A 158 0.68 -3.62 -7.92
CA GLU A 158 1.31 -4.27 -9.08
C GLU A 158 2.60 -5.02 -8.72
N ALA A 159 2.57 -5.83 -7.66
CA ALA A 159 3.78 -6.54 -7.20
C ALA A 159 4.39 -7.49 -8.24
N GLN A 160 3.62 -7.90 -9.26
CA GLN A 160 4.07 -8.79 -10.34
C GLN A 160 4.83 -8.08 -11.46
N ARG A 161 4.77 -6.74 -11.50
CA ARG A 161 5.50 -5.94 -12.49
C ARG A 161 6.88 -5.64 -11.93
N ASP A 162 7.90 -5.63 -12.78
CA ASP A 162 9.24 -5.17 -12.38
C ASP A 162 9.18 -3.73 -11.82
N TYR A 163 10.14 -3.41 -10.96
CA TYR A 163 10.23 -2.11 -10.33
C TYR A 163 11.70 -1.71 -10.14
N ASP A 164 11.94 -0.41 -10.09
CA ASP A 164 13.28 0.12 -9.87
C ASP A 164 13.62 0.09 -8.38
N LYS A 165 14.74 -0.54 -8.03
CA LYS A 165 15.25 -0.63 -6.65
C LYS A 165 16.00 0.65 -6.27
N LYS A 166 15.25 1.69 -5.92
CA LYS A 166 15.76 3.03 -5.64
C LYS A 166 16.30 3.17 -4.22
N PHE A 167 15.74 2.45 -3.26
CA PHE A 167 16.07 2.60 -1.84
C PHE A 167 16.84 1.39 -1.31
N THR A 168 17.66 1.63 -0.28
CA THR A 168 18.36 0.59 0.48
C THR A 168 17.69 0.35 1.82
N PHE A 169 17.79 -0.87 2.32
CA PHE A 169 17.15 -1.35 3.53
C PHE A 169 18.19 -1.97 4.48
N GLY A 170 17.82 -2.11 5.74
CA GLY A 170 18.76 -2.35 6.83
C GLY A 170 19.24 -1.06 7.48
N LYS A 171 19.96 -1.22 8.58
CA LYS A 171 20.68 -0.14 9.26
C LYS A 171 22.17 -0.46 9.23
N ASP A 172 22.98 0.52 8.84
CA ASP A 172 24.44 0.36 8.74
C ASP A 172 24.87 -0.86 7.87
N GLY A 173 24.08 -1.16 6.84
CA GLY A 173 24.34 -2.24 5.88
C GLY A 173 23.87 -3.63 6.31
N LYS A 174 23.26 -3.78 7.49
CA LYS A 174 22.81 -5.06 8.05
C LYS A 174 21.39 -5.00 8.64
N PRO A 175 20.73 -6.14 8.86
CA PRO A 175 19.43 -6.17 9.53
C PRO A 175 19.57 -5.64 10.96
N TYR A 176 18.66 -4.73 11.33
CA TYR A 176 18.57 -4.22 12.70
C TYR A 176 17.15 -4.35 13.23
N TYR A 177 16.95 -5.30 14.14
CA TYR A 177 15.63 -5.58 14.69
C TYR A 177 15.36 -4.73 15.93
N ILE A 178 14.31 -3.91 15.89
CA ILE A 178 13.80 -3.20 17.06
C ILE A 178 12.46 -3.82 17.44
N GLN A 179 12.32 -4.29 18.68
CA GLN A 179 11.10 -4.92 19.14
C GLN A 179 9.90 -3.97 19.03
N GLY A 180 8.92 -4.38 18.22
CA GLY A 180 7.61 -3.77 18.17
C GLY A 180 6.65 -4.34 19.23
N PRO A 181 5.55 -3.63 19.53
CA PRO A 181 4.60 -4.02 20.59
C PRO A 181 3.84 -5.33 20.31
N HIS A 182 3.80 -5.79 19.06
CA HIS A 182 3.07 -6.98 18.63
C HIS A 182 3.99 -8.12 18.16
N ASP A 183 5.30 -7.96 18.34
CA ASP A 183 6.28 -8.90 17.82
C ASP A 183 6.43 -10.14 18.71
N ASP A 184 6.46 -11.32 18.08
CA ASP A 184 6.94 -12.55 18.72
C ASP A 184 8.48 -12.55 18.71
N VAL A 185 9.05 -11.94 19.74
CA VAL A 185 10.51 -11.76 19.89
C VAL A 185 11.24 -13.09 19.78
N ASN A 186 10.73 -14.16 20.40
CA ASN A 186 11.40 -15.46 20.38
C ASN A 186 11.46 -16.04 18.97
N LYS A 187 10.36 -15.96 18.21
CA LYS A 187 10.31 -16.43 16.82
C LYS A 187 11.22 -15.61 15.91
N ILE A 188 11.28 -14.30 16.10
CA ILE A 188 12.13 -13.40 15.32
C ILE A 188 13.60 -13.66 15.63
N MET A 189 13.99 -13.66 16.90
CA MET A 189 15.37 -13.89 17.31
C MET A 189 15.86 -15.28 16.93
N LYS A 190 15.00 -16.29 16.89
CA LYS A 190 15.36 -17.61 16.35
C LYS A 190 15.82 -17.56 14.88
N LYS A 191 15.24 -16.67 14.06
CA LYS A 191 15.66 -16.48 12.66
C LYS A 191 16.95 -15.67 12.56
N LEU A 192 17.11 -14.67 13.43
CA LEU A 192 18.26 -13.77 13.42
C LEU A 192 19.49 -14.34 14.14
N HIS A 193 19.33 -15.39 14.95
CA HIS A 193 20.36 -15.91 15.84
C HIS A 193 21.74 -16.07 15.18
N SER A 194 21.82 -16.81 14.07
CA SER A 194 23.09 -17.06 13.39
C SER A 194 23.74 -15.79 12.85
N PHE A 195 22.95 -14.79 12.42
CA PHE A 195 23.46 -13.51 11.94
C PHE A 195 23.98 -12.65 13.09
N VAL A 196 23.29 -12.68 14.24
CA VAL A 196 23.72 -11.98 15.46
C VAL A 196 25.03 -12.55 15.97
N GLU A 197 25.19 -13.88 16.01
CA GLU A 197 26.41 -14.55 16.49
C GLU A 197 27.67 -14.14 15.71
N VAL A 198 27.54 -13.89 14.41
CA VAL A 198 28.66 -13.47 13.54
C VAL A 198 28.75 -11.96 13.34
N GLY A 199 27.89 -11.17 14.00
CA GLY A 199 27.89 -9.70 13.92
C GLY A 199 27.23 -9.13 12.65
N GLU A 200 26.55 -9.96 11.87
CA GLU A 200 25.82 -9.61 10.64
C GLU A 200 24.36 -9.16 10.90
N ALA A 201 23.92 -9.13 12.16
CA ALA A 201 22.64 -8.54 12.56
C ALA A 201 22.76 -7.90 13.95
N ASP A 202 22.04 -6.80 14.16
CA ASP A 202 21.91 -6.16 15.46
C ASP A 202 20.44 -6.19 15.93
N PHE A 203 20.22 -5.97 17.23
CA PHE A 203 18.87 -5.89 17.77
C PHE A 203 18.73 -4.97 18.98
N THR A 204 17.50 -4.58 19.29
CA THR A 204 17.11 -3.88 20.51
C THR A 204 15.77 -4.41 20.99
N ILE A 205 15.79 -5.04 22.16
CA ILE A 205 14.62 -5.58 22.86
C ILE A 205 14.25 -4.59 23.95
N LEU A 206 12.97 -4.23 24.02
CA LEU A 206 12.43 -3.35 25.05
C LEU A 206 12.16 -4.20 26.30
N ALA A 207 12.78 -3.82 27.41
CA ALA A 207 12.62 -4.47 28.72
C ALA A 207 11.26 -4.15 29.36
#